data_AF-A0AAV5RH49-F1
#
_entry.id   AF-A0AAV5RH49-F1
#
_cell.length_a   1.000
_cell.length_b   1.000
_cell.length_c   1.000
_cell.angle_alpha   90.00
_cell.angle_beta   90.00
_cell.angle_gamma   90.00
#
_symmetry.space_group_name_H-M   'P 1'
#
loop_
_entity.id
_entity.type
_entity.pdbx_description
1 polymer ?
#
loop_
_entity_poly.entity_id
_entity_poly.type
_entity_poly.pdbx_seq_one_letter_code
_entity_poly.pdbx_strand_id
1 'polypeptide(L)'
;MASSSAASQHLKIDIQDLRQHTSNALGKIFGEDDQSKKMGKDLENALNEKYQAPTPIYKSNFRRLHFTLKNAEENFRDKLLKGEMKVEEFVSKPSKDLKSERQLAADEIMKKYERDQRVTEQLLPENVNQVKDGRDREKWGVSKSAAAIDD
;
A
#
# COMPACT_ATOMS: atom_id res chain seq x y z
N MET A 1 -27.96 -2.25 -41.01
CA MET A 1 -26.92 -1.74 -40.11
C MET A 1 -26.43 -2.91 -39.26
N ALA A 2 -25.29 -3.50 -39.61
CA ALA A 2 -24.69 -4.61 -38.88
C ALA A 2 -23.82 -4.02 -37.77
N SER A 3 -24.38 -3.86 -36.57
CA SER A 3 -23.62 -3.47 -35.39
C SER A 3 -22.87 -4.67 -34.83
N SER A 4 -21.57 -4.68 -35.13
CA SER A 4 -20.49 -5.28 -34.35
C SER A 4 -20.88 -5.68 -32.92
N SER A 5 -21.03 -6.98 -32.67
CA SER A 5 -20.96 -7.58 -31.33
C SER A 5 -19.73 -8.49 -31.29
N ALA A 6 -18.56 -7.88 -31.49
CA ALA A 6 -17.26 -8.49 -31.26
C ALA A 6 -16.63 -7.81 -30.04
N ALA A 7 -17.23 -8.00 -28.85
CA ALA A 7 -16.67 -7.44 -27.63
C ALA A 7 -17.06 -8.29 -26.42
N SER A 8 -16.37 -9.42 -26.26
CA SER A 8 -15.85 -9.93 -24.98
C SER A 8 -15.41 -11.38 -25.17
N GLN A 9 -14.32 -11.57 -25.92
CA GLN A 9 -13.51 -12.76 -25.73
C GLN A 9 -12.91 -12.63 -24.33
N HIS A 10 -13.56 -13.23 -23.33
CA HIS A 10 -12.92 -13.50 -22.06
C HIS A 10 -11.67 -14.33 -22.36
N LEU A 11 -10.51 -13.68 -22.39
CA LEU A 11 -9.22 -14.35 -22.34
C LEU A 11 -9.22 -15.18 -21.05
N LYS A 12 -9.55 -16.47 -21.19
CA LYS A 12 -9.30 -17.46 -20.15
C LYS A 12 -7.78 -17.57 -20.06
N ILE A 13 -7.19 -16.70 -19.25
CA ILE A 13 -5.78 -16.83 -18.88
C ILE A 13 -5.71 -18.15 -18.14
N ASP A 14 -4.96 -19.12 -18.69
CA ASP A 14 -4.68 -20.35 -17.99
C ASP A 14 -3.90 -19.98 -16.71
N ILE A 15 -4.48 -20.35 -15.57
CA ILE A 15 -3.89 -20.07 -14.27
C ILE A 15 -2.52 -20.75 -14.17
N GLN A 16 -2.36 -21.94 -14.77
CA GLN A 16 -1.09 -22.66 -14.76
C GLN A 16 -0.01 -21.90 -15.54
N ASP A 17 -0.35 -21.36 -16.70
CA ASP A 17 0.59 -20.57 -17.51
C ASP A 17 1.01 -19.28 -16.78
N LEU A 18 0.06 -18.61 -16.13
CA LEU A 18 0.36 -17.43 -15.32
C LEU A 18 1.31 -17.77 -14.18
N ARG A 19 1.04 -18.86 -13.45
CA ARG A 19 1.87 -19.31 -12.34
C ARG A 19 3.27 -19.67 -12.82
N GLN A 20 3.40 -20.42 -13.91
CA GLN A 20 4.68 -20.75 -14.51
C GLN A 20 5.46 -19.51 -14.94
N HIS A 21 4.78 -18.52 -15.53
CA HIS A 21 5.41 -17.25 -15.89
C HIS A 21 5.91 -16.50 -14.65
N THR A 22 5.11 -16.45 -13.57
CA THR A 22 5.50 -15.78 -12.31
C THR A 22 6.65 -16.49 -11.60
N SER A 23 6.66 -17.82 -11.55
CA SER A 23 7.77 -18.59 -10.98
C SER A 23 9.05 -18.41 -11.78
N ASN A 24 8.95 -18.37 -13.11
CA ASN A 24 10.10 -18.12 -13.99
C ASN A 24 10.64 -16.69 -13.81
N ALA A 25 9.75 -15.70 -13.69
CA ALA A 25 10.14 -14.32 -13.45
C ALA A 25 10.88 -14.16 -12.11
N LEU A 26 10.40 -14.81 -11.05
CA LEU A 26 11.07 -14.81 -9.75
C LEU A 26 12.39 -15.57 -9.80
N GLY A 27 12.43 -16.75 -10.41
CA GLY A 27 13.64 -17.56 -10.54
C GLY A 27 14.77 -16.82 -11.26
N LYS A 28 14.45 -16.10 -12.34
CA LYS A 28 15.41 -15.26 -13.08
C LYS A 28 16.10 -14.19 -12.21
N ILE A 29 15.47 -13.73 -11.14
CA ILE A 29 16.10 -12.76 -10.22
C ILE A 29 17.23 -13.44 -9.44
N PHE A 30 17.07 -14.70 -9.08
CA PHE A 30 18.05 -15.47 -8.31
C PHE A 30 19.19 -16.04 -9.18
N GLY A 31 18.97 -16.22 -10.48
CA GLY A 31 19.96 -16.74 -11.43
C GLY A 31 19.36 -17.81 -12.34
N GLU A 32 20.20 -18.46 -13.15
CA GLU A 32 19.78 -19.55 -14.06
C GLU A 32 19.95 -20.95 -13.45
N ASP A 33 20.52 -21.02 -12.25
CA ASP A 33 20.77 -22.27 -11.52
C ASP A 33 19.48 -23.00 -11.14
N ASP A 34 19.57 -24.31 -10.98
CA ASP A 34 18.41 -25.12 -10.60
C ASP A 34 17.90 -24.79 -9.19
N GLN A 35 18.78 -24.34 -8.30
CA GLN A 35 18.39 -23.80 -6.99
C GLN A 35 17.55 -22.51 -7.13
N SER A 36 17.92 -21.62 -8.04
CA SER A 36 17.21 -20.37 -8.33
C SER A 36 15.82 -20.64 -8.92
N LYS A 37 15.71 -21.62 -9.82
CA LYS A 37 14.40 -22.06 -10.35
C LYS A 37 13.52 -22.66 -9.26
N LYS A 38 14.09 -23.46 -8.36
CA LYS A 38 13.36 -24.03 -7.22
C LYS A 38 12.85 -22.94 -6.28
N MET A 39 13.72 -21.99 -5.92
CA MET A 39 13.36 -20.85 -5.08
C MET A 39 12.23 -20.00 -5.71
N GLY A 40 12.29 -19.77 -7.03
CA GLY A 40 11.22 -19.08 -7.75
C GLY A 40 9.87 -19.81 -7.68
N LYS A 41 9.87 -21.15 -7.72
CA LYS A 41 8.66 -21.96 -7.53
C LYS A 41 8.16 -21.93 -6.09
N ASP A 42 9.06 -22.02 -5.11
CA ASP A 42 8.70 -21.99 -3.68
C ASP A 42 8.06 -20.65 -3.30
N LEU A 43 8.60 -19.52 -3.81
CA LEU A 43 8.01 -18.19 -3.64
C LEU A 43 6.65 -18.05 -4.31
N GLU A 44 6.50 -18.59 -5.51
CA GLU A 44 5.22 -18.57 -6.23
C GLU A 44 4.16 -19.38 -5.48
N ASN A 45 4.50 -20.58 -5.00
CA ASN A 45 3.60 -21.42 -4.23
C ASN A 45 3.14 -20.72 -2.95
N ALA A 46 4.07 -20.14 -2.18
CA ALA A 46 3.74 -19.39 -0.96
C ALA A 46 2.87 -18.17 -1.25
N LEU A 47 3.11 -17.47 -2.37
CA LEU A 47 2.30 -16.34 -2.79
C LEU A 47 0.88 -16.76 -3.19
N ASN A 48 0.76 -17.87 -3.92
CA ASN A 48 -0.51 -18.43 -4.37
C ASN A 48 -1.33 -18.97 -3.20
N GLU A 49 -0.71 -19.67 -2.26
CA GLU A 49 -1.36 -20.16 -1.04
C GLU A 49 -1.99 -19.01 -0.25
N LYS A 50 -1.29 -17.88 -0.15
CA LYS A 50 -1.75 -16.74 0.64
C LYS A 50 -2.80 -15.86 -0.04
N TYR A 51 -2.61 -15.55 -1.32
CA TYR A 51 -3.43 -14.54 -2.01
C TYR A 51 -4.28 -15.07 -3.16
N GLN A 52 -4.11 -16.35 -3.54
CA GLN A 52 -4.81 -17.06 -4.61
C GLN A 52 -4.71 -16.35 -5.98
N ALA A 53 -3.98 -16.94 -6.91
CA ALA A 53 -3.95 -16.46 -8.29
C ALA A 53 -5.31 -16.70 -8.98
N PRO A 54 -5.77 -15.81 -9.90
CA PRO A 54 -5.15 -14.57 -10.36
C PRO A 54 -5.83 -13.31 -9.76
N THR A 55 -5.91 -13.18 -8.43
CA THR A 55 -6.55 -12.00 -7.81
C THR A 55 -5.73 -10.70 -8.02
N PRO A 56 -6.37 -9.51 -7.98
CA PRO A 56 -5.66 -8.24 -7.98
C PRO A 56 -4.66 -8.12 -6.81
N ILE A 57 -5.00 -8.70 -5.66
CA ILE A 57 -4.16 -8.74 -4.46
C ILE A 57 -2.91 -9.58 -4.72
N TYR A 58 -3.05 -10.76 -5.35
CA TYR A 58 -1.92 -11.57 -5.79
C TYR A 58 -0.99 -10.79 -6.72
N LYS A 59 -1.54 -10.12 -7.75
CA LYS A 59 -0.74 -9.34 -8.71
C LYS A 59 -0.01 -8.16 -8.07
N SER A 60 -0.62 -7.52 -7.08
CA SER A 60 0.01 -6.42 -6.33
C SER A 60 1.18 -6.93 -5.50
N ASN A 61 0.97 -8.02 -4.75
CA ASN A 61 2.00 -8.63 -3.92
C ASN A 61 3.14 -9.23 -4.76
N PHE A 62 2.83 -9.88 -5.88
CA PHE A 62 3.84 -10.35 -6.83
C PHE A 62 4.77 -9.21 -7.28
N ARG A 63 4.19 -8.10 -7.76
CA ARG A 63 4.96 -6.93 -8.22
C ARG A 63 5.83 -6.35 -7.12
N ARG A 64 5.27 -6.24 -5.90
CA ARG A 64 5.99 -5.80 -4.72
C ARG A 64 7.21 -6.68 -4.45
N LEU A 65 7.02 -7.99 -4.28
CA LEU A 65 8.11 -8.92 -3.98
C LEU A 65 9.15 -8.94 -5.10
N HIS A 66 8.71 -8.95 -6.35
CA HIS A 66 9.58 -8.89 -7.51
C HIS A 66 10.44 -7.62 -7.53
N PHE A 67 9.88 -6.46 -7.16
CA PHE A 67 10.64 -5.22 -7.06
C PHE A 67 11.63 -5.24 -5.88
N THR A 68 11.18 -5.72 -4.71
CA THR A 68 12.03 -5.87 -3.52
C THR A 68 13.23 -6.79 -3.80
N LEU A 69 13.02 -7.92 -4.47
CA LEU A 69 14.09 -8.87 -4.80
C LEU A 69 15.05 -8.35 -5.87
N LYS A 70 14.59 -7.45 -6.75
CA LYS A 70 15.47 -6.76 -7.72
C LYS A 70 16.30 -5.66 -7.07
N ASN A 71 15.84 -5.10 -5.95
CA ASN A 71 16.58 -4.05 -5.27
C ASN A 71 17.76 -4.65 -4.47
N ALA A 72 18.97 -4.24 -4.82
CA ALA A 72 20.19 -4.78 -4.23
C ALA A 72 20.48 -4.26 -2.81
N GLU A 73 19.91 -3.13 -2.41
CA GLU A 73 20.26 -2.45 -1.16
C GLU A 73 19.97 -3.29 0.11
N GLU A 74 18.93 -4.14 0.09
CA GLU A 74 18.42 -4.81 1.28
C GLU A 74 18.95 -6.25 1.48
N ASN A 75 19.72 -6.76 0.50
CA ASN A 75 20.26 -8.13 0.47
C ASN A 75 19.23 -9.25 0.77
N PHE A 76 17.93 -9.02 0.54
CA PHE A 76 16.89 -10.03 0.79
C PHE A 76 17.08 -11.28 -0.08
N ARG A 77 17.56 -11.09 -1.31
CA ARG A 77 17.91 -12.19 -2.21
C ARG A 77 18.92 -13.13 -1.54
N ASP A 78 19.98 -12.58 -0.97
CA ASP A 78 21.03 -13.36 -0.33
C ASP A 78 20.56 -14.01 0.97
N LYS A 79 19.76 -13.30 1.77
CA LYS A 79 19.14 -13.85 2.99
C LYS A 79 18.24 -15.05 2.69
N LEU A 80 17.49 -15.00 1.59
CA LEU A 80 16.66 -16.11 1.12
C LEU A 80 17.51 -17.28 0.60
N LEU A 81 18.57 -17.00 -0.15
CA LEU A 81 19.48 -18.05 -0.67
C LEU A 81 20.26 -18.75 0.43
N LYS A 82 20.69 -18.01 1.46
CA LYS A 82 21.40 -18.55 2.63
C LYS A 82 20.47 -19.27 3.62
N GLY A 83 19.15 -19.14 3.45
CA GLY A 83 18.15 -19.70 4.36
C GLY A 83 18.02 -18.97 5.69
N GLU A 84 18.61 -17.78 5.82
CA GLU A 84 18.45 -16.90 6.99
C GLU A 84 17.01 -16.38 7.12
N MET A 85 16.30 -16.31 5.99
CA MET A 85 14.88 -15.93 5.93
C MET A 85 14.07 -17.03 5.25
N LYS A 86 12.94 -17.39 5.85
CA LYS A 86 12.00 -18.33 5.23
C LYS A 86 11.17 -17.64 4.15
N VAL A 87 10.86 -18.37 3.09
CA VAL A 87 10.03 -17.90 1.97
C VAL A 87 8.66 -17.41 2.44
N GLU A 88 7.99 -18.18 3.29
CA GLU A 88 6.67 -17.83 3.85
C GLU A 88 6.69 -16.54 4.67
N GLU A 89 7.77 -16.33 5.44
CA GLU A 89 7.98 -15.13 6.23
C GLU A 89 8.14 -13.92 5.30
N PHE A 90 8.96 -14.05 4.26
CA PHE A 90 9.20 -12.99 3.28
C PHE A 90 7.93 -12.58 2.54
N VAL A 91 7.13 -13.54 2.06
CA VAL A 91 5.83 -13.25 1.42
C VAL A 91 4.88 -12.54 2.38
N SER A 92 5.00 -12.83 3.68
CA SER A 92 4.13 -12.28 4.71
C SER A 92 4.53 -10.91 5.24
N LYS A 93 5.78 -10.47 5.05
CA LYS A 93 6.22 -9.15 5.51
C LYS A 93 5.38 -8.02 4.90
N PRO A 94 5.02 -7.00 5.68
CA PRO A 94 4.33 -5.82 5.17
C PRO A 94 5.30 -5.00 4.32
N SER A 95 4.76 -4.17 3.41
CA SER A 95 5.58 -3.39 2.47
C SER A 95 6.49 -2.36 3.14
N LYS A 96 6.24 -2.02 4.40
CA LYS A 96 7.09 -1.11 5.19
C LYS A 96 8.41 -1.77 5.60
N ASP A 97 8.38 -3.07 5.87
CA ASP A 97 9.54 -3.83 6.38
C ASP A 97 10.41 -4.39 5.25
N LEU A 98 10.05 -4.07 4.00
CA LEU A 98 10.74 -4.47 2.77
C LEU A 98 11.38 -3.27 2.05
N LYS A 99 11.48 -2.13 2.74
CA LYS A 99 12.06 -0.88 2.24
C LYS A 99 13.42 -0.67 2.90
N SER A 100 14.36 -0.15 2.13
CA SER A 100 15.66 0.24 2.67
C SER A 100 15.52 1.33 3.74
N GLU A 101 16.41 1.32 4.71
CA GLU A 101 16.47 2.35 5.77
C GLU A 101 16.48 3.76 5.17
N ARG A 102 17.16 3.94 4.03
CA ARG A 102 17.17 5.20 3.28
C ARG A 102 15.79 5.57 2.74
N GLN A 103 15.05 4.61 2.18
CA GLN A 103 13.67 4.84 1.72
C GLN A 103 12.71 5.11 2.87
N LEU A 104 12.88 4.42 4.00
CA LEU A 104 12.10 4.67 5.21
C LEU A 104 12.35 6.08 5.76
N ALA A 105 13.61 6.50 5.84
CA ALA A 105 13.96 7.85 6.27
C ALA A 105 13.40 8.92 5.32
N ALA A 106 13.50 8.70 4.00
CA ALA A 106 12.93 9.61 3.00
C ALA A 106 11.40 9.72 3.13
N ASP A 107 10.71 8.59 3.30
CA ASP A 107 9.26 8.55 3.51
C ASP A 107 8.84 9.30 4.79
N GLU A 108 9.61 9.17 5.87
CA GLU A 108 9.34 9.88 7.12
C GLU A 108 9.52 11.39 6.99
N ILE A 109 10.58 11.82 6.30
CA ILE A 109 10.81 13.24 5.99
C ILE A 109 9.65 13.80 5.15
N MET A 110 9.23 13.08 4.10
CA MET A 110 8.11 13.51 3.25
C MET A 110 6.79 13.56 4.01
N LYS A 111 6.49 12.55 4.85
CA LYS A 111 5.29 12.58 5.71
C LYS A 111 5.30 13.74 6.69
N LYS A 112 6.47 14.08 7.25
CA LYS A 112 6.62 15.23 8.14
C LYS A 112 6.37 16.52 7.36
N TYR A 113 6.99 16.67 6.20
CA TYR A 113 6.78 17.82 5.32
C TYR A 113 5.32 18.01 4.91
N GLU A 114 4.63 16.95 4.49
CA GLU A 114 3.21 17.00 4.13
C GLU A 114 2.32 17.35 5.32
N ARG A 115 2.64 16.85 6.52
CA ARG A 115 1.91 17.23 7.74
C ARG A 115 2.09 18.71 8.03
N ASP A 116 3.32 19.21 7.97
CA ASP A 116 3.64 20.60 8.26
C ASP A 116 3.02 21.54 7.20
N GLN A 117 3.00 21.13 5.92
CA GLN A 117 2.27 21.85 4.87
C GLN A 117 0.76 21.86 5.08
N ARG A 118 0.13 20.73 5.42
CA ARG A 118 -1.32 20.72 5.69
C ARG A 118 -1.72 21.58 6.89
N VAL A 119 -0.86 21.67 7.91
CA VAL A 119 -1.08 22.54 9.07
C VAL A 119 -0.92 24.02 8.70
N THR A 120 -0.03 24.34 7.76
CA THR A 120 0.19 25.72 7.29
C THR A 120 -0.79 26.17 6.21
N GLU A 121 -1.30 25.26 5.38
CA GLU A 121 -2.33 25.52 4.36
C GLU A 121 -3.74 25.57 4.96
N GLN A 122 -3.97 24.92 6.10
CA GLN A 122 -5.10 25.27 6.95
C GLN A 122 -4.82 26.65 7.55
N LEU A 123 -5.15 27.68 6.78
CA LEU A 123 -5.21 29.07 7.25
C LEU A 123 -5.85 29.05 8.63
N LEU A 124 -5.04 29.30 9.66
CA LEU A 124 -5.55 29.58 10.99
C LEU A 124 -6.57 30.70 10.79
N PRO A 125 -7.83 30.50 11.22
CA PRO A 125 -8.86 31.49 10.99
C PRO A 125 -8.36 32.82 11.54
N GLU A 126 -8.39 33.86 10.70
CA GLU A 126 -7.87 35.20 11.06
C GLU A 126 -8.56 35.76 12.31
N ASN A 127 -9.72 35.20 12.64
CA ASN A 127 -10.51 35.57 13.78
C ASN A 127 -11.17 34.33 14.41
N VAL A 128 -11.16 34.23 15.75
CA VAL A 128 -11.77 33.13 16.52
C VAL A 128 -13.26 32.95 16.19
N ASN A 129 -13.92 34.00 15.70
CA ASN A 129 -15.32 34.00 15.27
C ASN A 129 -15.60 33.28 13.93
N GLN A 130 -14.58 32.90 13.16
CA GLN A 130 -14.76 32.15 11.89
C GLN A 130 -14.89 30.64 12.12
N VAL A 131 -14.51 30.14 13.29
CA VAL A 131 -14.82 28.78 13.72
C VAL A 131 -16.24 28.79 14.26
N LYS A 132 -17.21 28.32 13.47
CA LYS A 132 -18.55 27.98 13.98
C LYS A 132 -18.39 26.80 14.93
N ASP A 133 -18.10 27.08 16.20
CA ASP A 133 -18.33 26.12 17.27
C ASP A 133 -19.83 25.83 17.24
N GLY A 134 -20.23 24.61 16.89
CA GLY A 134 -21.63 24.17 16.79
C GLY A 134 -22.38 24.17 18.13
N ARG A 135 -21.86 24.89 19.12
CA ARG A 135 -22.48 25.17 20.40
C ARG A 135 -23.37 26.40 20.21
N ASP A 136 -24.67 26.16 20.14
CA ASP A 136 -25.70 27.20 20.28
C ASP A 136 -25.40 28.07 21.51
N ARG A 137 -24.84 29.25 21.27
CA ARG A 137 -24.65 30.30 22.29
C ARG A 137 -25.98 30.74 22.91
N GLU A 138 -27.11 30.41 22.26
CA GLU A 138 -28.46 30.71 22.75
C GLU A 138 -28.83 29.93 24.03
N LYS A 139 -28.13 28.84 24.37
CA LYS A 139 -28.41 28.08 25.60
C LYS A 139 -27.76 28.63 26.87
N TRP A 140 -26.87 29.63 26.77
CA TRP A 140 -26.10 30.13 27.93
C TRP A 140 -26.39 31.60 28.27
N GLY A 141 -27.67 31.99 28.19
CA GLY A 141 -28.20 33.04 29.06
C GLY A 141 -27.69 34.45 28.79
N VAL A 142 -28.21 35.06 27.73
CA VAL A 142 -28.40 36.52 27.74
C VAL A 142 -29.90 36.76 27.86
N SER A 143 -30.42 36.54 29.06
CA SER A 143 -31.80 36.87 29.41
C SER A 143 -31.99 38.36 29.17
N LYS A 144 -32.89 38.68 28.23
CA LYS A 144 -33.36 40.04 27.97
C LYS A 144 -33.76 40.70 29.30
N SER A 145 -33.23 41.90 29.48
CA SER A 145 -33.55 42.94 30.45
C SER A 145 -34.89 42.76 31.19
N ALA A 146 -34.81 42.49 32.50
CA ALA A 146 -35.92 42.64 33.46
C ALA A 146 -35.74 43.91 34.31
N ALA A 147 -35.27 45.00 33.71
CA ALA A 147 -35.14 46.32 34.33
C ALA A 147 -35.85 47.35 33.46
N ALA A 148 -37.16 47.17 33.32
CA ALA A 148 -38.09 48.23 32.96
C ALA A 148 -39.37 47.97 33.77
N ILE A 149 -39.93 49.04 34.35
CA ILE A 149 -41.04 49.09 35.32
C ILE A 149 -40.50 48.93 36.76
N ASP A 150 -40.52 49.94 37.64
CA ASP A 150 -41.63 50.86 37.93
C ASP A 150 -41.18 52.33 38.13
N ASP A 151 -42.11 53.21 37.79
CA ASP A 151 -42.25 54.62 38.23
C ASP A 151 -43.06 54.62 39.55
#